data_AF-A0AAU6X3D0-F1
#
_entry.id   AF-A0AAU6X3D0-F1
#
_cell.length_a   1.000
_cell.length_b   1.000
_cell.length_c   1.000
_cell.angle_alpha   90.00
_cell.angle_beta   90.00
_cell.angle_gamma   90.00
#
_symmetry.space_group_name_H-M   'P 1'
#
loop_
_entity.id
_entity.type
_entity.pdbx_description
1 polymer ?
#
loop_
_entity_poly.entity_id
_entity_poly.type
_entity_poly.pdbx_seq_one_letter_code
_entity_poly.pdbx_strand_id
1 'polypeptide(L)'
;MATLKTIAPAAWTTTPEQTINTQFNLWTKFTDFADSQKNNHVLWFFIVLMVHGVFFLPLPAVLMYYFDAPAGVLAITMICFFTNLIATMGGAGIRTALTVFAVSIVLHVLMALVFIL
;
A
#
# COMPACT_ATOMS: atom_id res chain seq x y z
N MET A 1 33.79 -26.64 -67.15
CA MET A 1 33.28 -27.07 -65.84
C MET A 1 32.57 -25.88 -65.21
N ALA A 2 31.23 -25.89 -65.20
CA ALA A 2 30.44 -24.86 -64.52
C ALA A 2 30.28 -25.28 -63.06
N THR A 3 30.75 -24.47 -62.12
CA THR A 3 30.60 -24.71 -60.68
C THR A 3 29.29 -24.07 -60.22
N LEU A 4 28.34 -24.89 -59.76
CA LEU A 4 27.10 -24.42 -59.16
C LEU A 4 27.38 -23.89 -57.76
N LYS A 5 27.22 -22.58 -57.57
CA LYS A 5 27.36 -21.93 -56.27
C LYS A 5 26.12 -22.25 -55.44
N THR A 6 26.27 -23.11 -54.44
CA THR A 6 25.17 -23.44 -53.51
C THR A 6 24.81 -22.20 -52.68
N ILE A 7 23.52 -21.87 -52.63
CA ILE A 7 22.98 -20.77 -51.83
C ILE A 7 22.78 -21.32 -50.41
N ALA A 8 23.41 -20.70 -49.41
CA ALA A 8 23.23 -21.11 -48.01
C ALA A 8 21.76 -20.89 -47.58
N PRO A 9 21.15 -21.83 -46.82
CA PRO A 9 19.79 -21.65 -46.33
C PRO A 9 19.75 -20.47 -45.35
N ALA A 10 18.81 -19.55 -45.57
CA ALA A 10 18.57 -18.44 -44.65
C ALA A 10 18.04 -18.99 -43.31
N ALA A 11 18.83 -18.82 -42.25
CA ALA A 11 18.40 -19.12 -40.89
C ALA A 11 17.56 -17.96 -40.38
N TRP A 12 16.24 -18.13 -40.36
CA TRP A 12 15.31 -17.19 -39.73
C TRP A 12 15.36 -17.41 -38.23
N THR A 13 16.13 -16.60 -37.53
CA THR A 13 16.07 -16.53 -36.06
C THR A 13 14.74 -15.87 -35.70
N THR A 14 13.72 -16.69 -35.44
CA THR A 14 12.50 -16.20 -34.81
C THR A 14 12.87 -15.83 -33.38
N THR A 15 13.07 -14.54 -33.10
CA THR A 15 13.08 -14.04 -31.73
C THR A 15 11.78 -14.51 -31.10
N PRO A 16 11.80 -15.35 -30.05
CA PRO A 16 10.57 -15.75 -29.39
C PRO A 16 9.88 -14.46 -28.95
N GLU A 17 8.66 -14.26 -29.43
CA GLU A 17 7.80 -13.19 -28.98
C GLU A 17 7.67 -13.35 -27.46
N GLN A 18 8.41 -12.53 -26.71
CA GLN A 18 8.23 -12.41 -25.29
C GLN A 18 6.83 -11.81 -25.12
N THR A 19 5.86 -12.69 -24.95
CA THR A 19 4.59 -12.35 -24.33
C THR A 19 4.93 -11.88 -22.93
N ILE A 20 5.26 -10.60 -22.79
CA ILE A 20 5.24 -9.93 -21.50
C ILE A 20 3.77 -10.02 -21.10
N ASN A 21 3.45 -11.06 -20.33
CA ASN A 21 2.22 -11.15 -19.58
C ASN A 21 2.27 -9.99 -18.59
N THR A 22 1.89 -8.80 -19.04
CA THR A 22 1.63 -7.63 -18.23
C THR A 22 0.35 -7.89 -17.43
N GLN A 23 0.37 -8.95 -16.62
CA GLN A 23 -0.61 -9.16 -15.58
C GLN A 23 -0.45 -7.98 -14.62
N PHE A 24 -1.34 -7.01 -14.76
CA PHE A 24 -1.39 -5.83 -13.92
C PHE A 24 -1.63 -6.27 -12.47
N ASN A 25 -0.55 -6.38 -11.71
CA ASN A 25 -0.59 -6.83 -10.33
C ASN A 25 -0.48 -5.61 -9.40
N LEU A 26 -1.57 -5.30 -8.73
CA LEU A 26 -1.64 -4.18 -7.78
C LEU A 26 -0.67 -4.35 -6.61
N TRP A 27 -0.41 -5.60 -6.21
CA TRP A 27 0.52 -5.88 -5.12
C TRP A 27 1.97 -5.58 -5.50
N THR A 28 2.40 -5.95 -6.71
CA THR A 28 3.78 -5.63 -7.15
C THR A 28 3.97 -4.12 -7.28
N LYS A 29 2.97 -3.41 -7.82
CA LYS A 29 3.01 -1.94 -7.88
C LYS A 29 3.08 -1.30 -6.48
N PHE A 30 2.34 -1.84 -5.52
CA PHE A 30 2.40 -1.37 -4.13
C PHE A 30 3.78 -1.64 -3.51
N THR A 31 4.36 -2.83 -3.69
CA THR A 31 5.68 -3.14 -3.13
C THR A 31 6.78 -2.29 -3.74
N ASP A 32 6.72 -2.01 -5.04
CA ASP A 32 7.68 -1.14 -5.73
C ASP A 32 7.59 0.30 -5.22
N PHE A 33 6.36 0.79 -5.00
CA PHE A 33 6.14 2.08 -4.36
C PHE A 33 6.69 2.08 -2.93
N ALA A 34 6.37 1.08 -2.12
CA ALA A 34 6.81 1.02 -0.73
C ALA A 34 8.34 0.99 -0.61
N ASP A 35 9.03 0.29 -1.51
CA ASP A 35 10.49 0.27 -1.57
C ASP A 35 11.08 1.63 -1.94
N SER A 36 10.45 2.36 -2.87
CA SER A 36 10.87 3.74 -3.21
C SER A 36 10.82 4.69 -2.00
N GLN A 37 10.00 4.39 -1.00
CA GLN A 37 9.80 5.21 0.19
C GLN A 37 10.76 4.87 1.34
N LYS A 38 11.67 3.90 1.18
CA LYS A 38 12.55 3.44 2.26
C LYS A 38 13.40 4.55 2.88
N ASN A 39 13.91 5.48 2.08
CA ASN A 39 14.69 6.63 2.57
C ASN A 39 13.83 7.68 3.29
N ASN A 40 12.52 7.67 3.08
CA ASN A 40 11.57 8.65 3.63
C ASN A 40 10.87 8.15 4.89
N HIS A 41 11.45 7.19 5.62
CA HIS A 41 10.81 6.57 6.78
C HIS A 41 10.38 7.58 7.87
N VAL A 42 11.24 8.57 8.13
CA VAL A 42 10.95 9.63 9.12
C VAL A 42 9.79 10.52 8.66
N LEU A 43 9.69 10.81 7.36
CA LEU A 43 8.56 11.55 6.81
C LEU A 43 7.25 10.78 7.05
N TRP A 44 7.26 9.47 6.81
CA TRP A 44 6.10 8.62 7.04
C TRP A 44 5.66 8.57 8.50
N PHE A 45 6.60 8.62 9.45
CA PHE A 45 6.26 8.80 10.86
C PHE A 45 5.49 10.10 11.13
N PHE A 46 5.95 11.23 10.59
CA PHE A 46 5.24 12.50 10.75
C PHE A 46 3.86 12.51 10.07
N ILE A 47 3.74 11.88 8.89
CA ILE A 47 2.45 11.69 8.22
C ILE A 47 1.50 10.89 9.11
N VAL A 48 1.98 9.78 9.71
CA VAL A 48 1.19 8.97 10.64
C VAL A 48 0.71 9.79 11.83
N LEU A 49 1.61 10.56 12.45
CA LEU A 49 1.24 11.42 13.59
C LEU A 49 0.21 12.48 13.21
N MET A 50 0.36 13.12 12.06
CA MET A 50 -0.58 14.13 11.59
C MET A 50 -1.94 13.50 11.29
N VAL A 51 -1.97 12.44 10.47
CA VAL A 51 -3.23 11.82 10.03
C VAL A 51 -3.94 11.16 11.21
N HIS A 52 -3.26 10.35 12.00
CA HIS A 52 -3.95 9.69 13.13
C HIS A 52 -4.18 10.64 14.30
N GLY A 53 -3.16 11.42 14.69
CA GLY A 53 -3.23 12.29 15.86
C GLY A 53 -4.16 13.49 15.66
N VAL A 54 -4.23 14.05 14.45
CA VAL A 54 -5.06 15.24 14.19
C VAL A 54 -6.39 14.86 13.54
N PHE A 55 -6.38 13.97 12.53
CA PHE A 55 -7.58 13.71 11.74
C PHE A 55 -8.45 12.57 12.31
N PHE A 56 -7.84 11.46 12.77
CA PHE A 56 -8.60 10.31 13.24
C PHE A 56 -8.93 10.33 14.74
N LEU A 57 -8.12 10.96 15.61
CA LEU A 57 -8.48 11.05 17.04
C LEU A 57 -9.81 11.78 17.32
N PRO A 58 -10.19 12.85 16.61
CA PRO A 58 -11.49 13.48 16.81
C PRO A 58 -12.66 12.64 16.27
N LEU A 59 -12.41 11.68 15.38
CA LEU A 59 -13.46 10.94 14.68
C LEU A 59 -14.32 10.10 15.64
N PRO A 60 -13.77 9.31 16.59
CA PRO A 60 -14.56 8.66 17.62
C PRO A 60 -15.40 9.63 18.45
N ALA A 61 -14.88 10.81 18.79
CA ALA A 61 -15.64 11.79 19.56
C ALA A 61 -16.87 12.28 18.78
N VAL A 62 -16.72 12.54 17.48
CA VAL A 62 -17.84 12.89 16.60
C VAL A 62 -18.85 11.75 16.50
N LEU A 63 -18.38 10.52 16.27
CA LEU A 63 -19.26 9.35 16.14
C LEU A 63 -20.02 9.04 17.43
N MET A 64 -19.35 9.10 18.58
CA MET A 64 -19.97 8.83 19.87
C MET A 64 -20.98 9.92 20.25
N TYR A 65 -20.66 11.20 20.00
CA TYR A 65 -21.51 12.31 20.44
C TYR A 65 -22.72 12.53 19.51
N TYR A 66 -22.54 12.40 18.19
CA TYR A 66 -23.59 12.72 17.21
C TYR A 66 -24.33 11.49 16.67
N PHE A 67 -23.72 10.31 16.69
CA PHE A 67 -24.27 9.08 16.07
C PHE A 67 -24.47 7.95 17.08
N ASP A 68 -24.38 8.24 18.38
CA ASP A 68 -24.55 7.29 19.49
C ASP A 68 -23.68 6.03 19.35
N ALA A 69 -22.51 6.18 18.73
CA ALA A 69 -21.61 5.08 18.48
C ALA A 69 -21.03 4.53 19.80
N PRO A 70 -20.82 3.21 19.92
CA PRO A 70 -20.32 2.61 21.15
C PRO A 70 -18.87 3.01 21.44
N ALA A 71 -18.49 2.99 22.72
CA ALA A 71 -17.12 3.30 23.15
C ALA A 71 -16.04 2.38 22.53
N GLY A 72 -16.42 1.24 21.94
CA GLY A 72 -15.52 0.36 21.18
C GLY A 72 -14.86 1.05 19.97
N VAL A 73 -15.52 2.06 19.39
CA VAL A 73 -14.97 2.87 18.29
C VAL A 73 -13.67 3.56 18.70
N LEU A 74 -13.63 4.11 19.92
CA LEU A 74 -12.42 4.71 20.50
C LEU A 74 -11.30 3.67 20.66
N ALA A 75 -11.63 2.47 21.15
CA ALA A 75 -10.66 1.41 21.34
C ALA A 75 -10.02 0.98 20.00
N ILE A 76 -10.82 0.85 18.95
CA ILE A 76 -10.33 0.54 17.60
C ILE A 76 -9.39 1.64 17.10
N THR A 77 -9.76 2.91 17.23
CA THR A 77 -8.91 4.04 16.83
C THR A 77 -7.60 4.07 17.61
N MET A 78 -7.62 3.78 18.91
CA MET A 78 -6.42 3.68 19.74
C MET A 78 -5.49 2.55 19.29
N ILE A 79 -6.03 1.35 19.04
CA ILE A 79 -5.23 0.23 18.54
C ILE A 79 -4.61 0.59 17.20
N CYS A 80 -5.37 1.18 16.28
CA CYS A 80 -4.87 1.62 14.98
C CYS A 80 -3.75 2.68 15.12
N PHE A 81 -3.92 3.65 16.01
CA PHE A 81 -2.93 4.70 16.26
C PHE A 81 -1.62 4.11 16.79
N PHE A 82 -1.68 3.34 17.88
CA PHE A 82 -0.48 2.78 18.48
C PHE A 82 0.20 1.74 17.58
N THR A 83 -0.56 0.94 16.85
CA THR A 83 0.01 -0.03 15.89
C THR A 83 0.78 0.70 14.78
N ASN A 84 0.25 1.80 14.26
CA ASN A 84 0.95 2.63 13.28
C ASN A 84 2.19 3.31 13.85
N LEU A 85 2.11 3.81 15.09
CA LEU A 85 3.24 4.42 15.78
C LEU A 85 4.36 3.39 16.00
N ILE A 86 4.02 2.18 16.47
CA ILE A 86 4.97 1.08 16.66
C ILE A 86 5.56 0.65 15.31
N ALA A 87 4.76 0.56 14.24
CA ALA A 87 5.27 0.18 12.92
C ALA A 87 6.24 1.23 12.34
N THR A 88 6.06 2.51 12.65
CA THR A 88 6.92 3.60 12.14
C THR A 88 8.10 3.96 13.05
N MET A 89 8.03 3.67 14.35
CA MET A 89 9.12 3.96 15.32
C MET A 89 9.86 2.71 15.80
N GLY A 90 9.22 1.54 15.77
CA GLY A 90 9.75 0.28 16.29
C GLY A 90 10.73 -0.44 15.36
N GLY A 91 11.24 0.23 14.32
CA GLY A 91 12.20 -0.35 13.38
C GLY A 91 11.61 -1.39 12.43
N ALA A 92 10.28 -1.47 12.29
CA ALA A 92 9.65 -2.31 11.28
C ALA A 92 10.00 -1.81 9.86
N GLY A 93 9.93 -2.69 8.87
CA GLY A 93 10.18 -2.29 7.48
C GLY A 93 9.13 -1.31 6.95
N ILE A 94 9.55 -0.43 6.03
CA ILE A 94 8.66 0.58 5.41
C ILE A 94 7.40 -0.04 4.78
N ARG A 95 7.53 -1.25 4.22
CA ARG A 95 6.40 -2.00 3.67
C ARG A 95 5.35 -2.27 4.74
N THR A 96 5.75 -2.73 5.92
CA THR A 96 4.86 -2.99 7.05
C THR A 96 4.21 -1.69 7.52
N ALA A 97 4.99 -0.63 7.71
CA ALA A 97 4.47 0.68 8.12
C ALA A 97 3.38 1.19 7.16
N LEU A 98 3.62 1.12 5.85
CA LEU A 98 2.65 1.54 4.83
C LEU A 98 1.43 0.64 4.76
N THR A 99 1.57 -0.68 4.91
CA THR A 99 0.42 -1.58 4.95
C THR A 99 -0.47 -1.34 6.17
N VAL A 100 0.13 -1.16 7.35
CA VAL A 100 -0.60 -0.89 8.59
C VAL A 100 -1.31 0.47 8.49
N PHE A 101 -0.67 1.46 7.88
CA PHE A 101 -1.26 2.77 7.62
C PHE A 101 -2.44 2.70 6.65
N ALA A 102 -2.31 1.95 5.56
CA ALA A 102 -3.40 1.77 4.60
C ALA A 102 -4.59 1.03 5.22
N VAL A 103 -4.33 -0.06 5.97
CA VAL A 103 -5.37 -0.83 6.68
C VAL A 103 -6.07 0.04 7.71
N SER A 104 -5.34 0.86 8.47
CA SER A 104 -5.97 1.73 9.47
C SER A 104 -6.85 2.80 8.84
N ILE A 105 -6.45 3.40 7.70
CA ILE A 105 -7.32 4.32 6.96
C ILE A 105 -8.62 3.63 6.56
N VAL A 106 -8.54 2.43 5.99
CA VAL A 106 -9.73 1.66 5.58
C VAL A 106 -10.63 1.39 6.78
N LEU A 107 -10.07 1.02 7.93
CA LEU A 107 -10.86 0.80 9.14
C LEU A 107 -11.58 2.06 9.62
N HIS A 108 -10.94 3.22 9.60
CA HIS A 108 -11.59 4.49 9.99
C HIS A 108 -12.68 4.91 8.99
N VAL A 109 -12.45 4.69 7.69
CA VAL A 109 -13.46 4.97 6.66
C VAL A 109 -14.66 4.04 6.81
N LEU A 110 -14.44 2.73 6.99
CA LEU A 110 -15.52 1.77 7.22
C LEU A 110 -16.30 2.09 8.49
N MET A 111 -15.60 2.41 9.57
CA MET A 111 -16.20 2.85 10.82
C MET A 111 -17.08 4.09 10.60
N ALA A 112 -16.58 5.11 9.91
CA ALA A 112 -17.38 6.29 9.59
C ALA A 112 -18.61 5.94 8.75
N LEU A 113 -18.47 5.09 7.73
CA LEU A 113 -19.61 4.67 6.89
C LEU A 113 -20.67 3.91 7.69
N VAL A 114 -20.29 3.01 8.59
CA VAL A 114 -21.23 2.20 9.37
C VAL A 114 -22.08 3.03 10.34
N PHE A 115 -21.54 4.13 10.88
CA PHE A 115 -22.26 4.95 11.85
C PHE A 115 -22.93 6.19 11.24
N ILE A 116 -22.45 6.67 10.09
CA ILE A 116 -23.00 7.87 9.43
C ILE A 116 -24.12 7.52 8.44
N LEU A 117 -24.05 6.38 7.74
CA LEU A 117 -25.06 5.91 6.78
C LEU A 117 -26.05 4.95 7.45
#